data_AF-A0A921JEE4-F1
#
_entry.id   AF-A0A921JEE4-F1
#
_cell.length_a   1.000
_cell.length_b   1.000
_cell.length_c   1.000
_cell.angle_alpha   90.00
_cell.angle_beta   90.00
_cell.angle_gamma   90.00
#
_symmetry.space_group_name_H-M   'P 1'
#
loop_
_entity.id
_entity.type
_entity.pdbx_description
1 polymer ?
#
loop_
_entity_poly.entity_id
_entity_poly.type
_entity_poly.pdbx_seq_one_letter_code
_entity_poly.pdbx_strand_id
1 'polypeptide(L)'
;MGQAGRSIIAVASQQLRKAIFLAVPKKKLDEEPAVSRQQIDESFSYRICGPIDRSGGIIQLIRCPKNCLSGVSIQFGTHCRAQEIPITVEIFALDQAQGSSAEWPILPHDALASSTVFPGELVDNEYHHIYFQNLGDTEGGLFALRLTSSELSSREAPTAYVSRGSDRIAGHCGLHTRDGVFVSHGLKANLIFSSPEVSASSPPGILYSPLTSCNMNCTHCISRHSRKRAVRMSSAIKEEIKGLVAAGKITWMFTDYSGDLLFADHKKPGELDYVTELGIAVHIDTNGAYLTDARIAKIMASKVDAVSLSIDAATNETYQTIRIGAPHLDTIFEAAARLVEARAASGREHNLVLSVGFTLMRSNIHELPLFVERAARAGVDSIGCRHLEVYHAPMQEESLVHEPERFNAVRRDALALAGALGVHLNIGDAFQERFGSGSLQPCLLPWESATVLANGDVMACCVPGAKIGNLTEDTLEGIWTGERYRRLRERVNSSNPPKLCGSCQFRNAANRYGGHNSLHREGVVTQSFDDDL
;
A
#
# COMPACT_ATOMS: atom_id res chain seq x y z
N MET A 1 37.39 -26.77 -46.59
CA MET A 1 38.44 -26.37 -45.63
C MET A 1 38.03 -25.01 -45.08
N GLY A 2 37.79 -24.79 -43.80
CA GLY A 2 37.96 -25.64 -42.63
C GLY A 2 37.86 -24.75 -41.40
N GLN A 3 37.10 -25.21 -40.41
CA GLN A 3 37.36 -25.10 -38.98
C GLN A 3 38.52 -24.16 -38.57
N ALA A 4 38.27 -22.87 -38.41
CA ALA A 4 39.13 -21.99 -37.62
C ALA A 4 38.31 -20.75 -37.23
N GLY A 5 37.77 -20.74 -36.01
CA GLY A 5 37.02 -19.59 -35.50
C GLY A 5 36.12 -19.88 -34.30
N ARG A 6 35.80 -21.16 -34.05
CA ARG A 6 35.01 -21.59 -32.87
C ARG A 6 35.83 -22.07 -31.66
N SER A 7 37.15 -21.90 -31.62
CA SER A 7 38.00 -22.52 -30.57
C SER A 7 38.72 -21.58 -29.59
N ILE A 8 38.31 -20.31 -29.44
CA ILE A 8 38.96 -19.42 -28.45
C ILE A 8 38.15 -19.25 -27.15
N ILE A 9 36.86 -19.63 -27.11
CA ILE A 9 36.05 -19.55 -25.87
C ILE A 9 36.04 -20.87 -25.09
N ALA A 10 36.44 -22.00 -25.69
CA ALA A 10 36.40 -23.32 -25.04
C ALA A 10 37.63 -23.67 -24.18
N VAL A 11 38.70 -22.87 -24.20
CA VAL A 11 39.97 -23.19 -23.49
C VAL A 11 40.10 -22.47 -22.14
N ALA A 12 39.34 -21.40 -21.90
CA ALA A 12 39.33 -20.73 -20.59
C ALA A 12 38.45 -21.43 -19.54
N SER A 13 37.58 -22.37 -19.93
CA SER A 13 36.62 -23.02 -19.03
C SER A 13 37.08 -24.37 -18.45
N GLN A 14 38.23 -24.91 -18.87
CA GLN A 14 38.71 -26.23 -18.44
C GLN A 14 39.86 -26.20 -17.41
N GLN A 15 40.57 -25.08 -17.24
CA GLN A 15 41.68 -24.99 -16.27
C GLN A 15 41.28 -24.50 -14.87
N LEU A 16 40.07 -23.97 -14.67
CA LEU A 16 39.57 -23.56 -13.36
C LEU A 16 38.77 -24.65 -12.61
N ARG A 17 38.57 -25.84 -13.20
CA ARG A 17 37.86 -26.97 -12.57
C ARG A 17 38.76 -28.01 -11.90
N LYS A 18 40.07 -27.77 -11.82
CA LYS A 18 41.04 -28.66 -11.15
C LYS A 18 41.88 -27.90 -10.13
N ALA A 19 41.27 -27.45 -9.05
CA ALA A 19 41.98 -27.24 -7.80
C ALA A 19 41.03 -27.44 -6.62
N ILE A 20 41.38 -28.40 -5.76
CA ILE A 20 40.80 -28.67 -4.43
C ILE A 20 39.47 -29.45 -4.44
N PHE A 21 39.50 -30.68 -4.95
CA PHE A 21 38.72 -31.78 -4.37
C PHE A 21 39.64 -32.52 -3.39
N LEU A 22 39.63 -32.12 -2.12
CA LEU A 22 40.10 -33.00 -1.04
C LEU A 22 39.00 -34.02 -0.80
N ALA A 23 39.33 -35.30 -0.99
CA ALA A 23 38.43 -36.42 -0.76
C ALA A 23 38.00 -36.43 0.72
N VAL A 24 36.74 -36.09 0.99
CA VAL A 24 36.09 -36.36 2.28
C VAL A 24 35.67 -37.84 2.28
N PRO A 25 36.04 -38.64 3.28
CA PRO A 25 35.66 -40.06 3.31
C PRO A 25 34.15 -40.21 3.45
N LYS A 26 33.55 -41.12 2.68
CA LYS A 26 32.17 -41.60 2.90
C LYS A 26 32.09 -42.31 4.26
N LYS A 27 31.79 -41.57 5.34
CA LYS A 27 31.38 -42.15 6.62
C LYS A 27 29.87 -42.39 6.63
N LYS A 28 29.46 -43.46 7.32
CA LYS A 28 28.12 -44.04 7.41
C LYS A 28 27.02 -43.01 7.72
N LEU A 29 25.83 -43.30 7.18
CA LEU A 29 24.68 -42.44 6.97
C LEU A 29 23.61 -42.54 8.09
N ASP A 30 24.00 -42.71 9.36
CA ASP A 30 23.05 -42.94 10.47
C ASP A 30 23.26 -42.01 11.70
N GLU A 31 23.76 -40.79 11.53
CA GLU A 31 23.85 -39.80 12.63
C GLU A 31 22.78 -38.71 12.50
N GLU A 32 22.19 -38.32 13.64
CA GLU A 32 21.20 -37.24 13.78
C GLU A 32 21.64 -35.94 13.06
N PRO A 33 20.71 -35.14 12.50
CA PRO A 33 21.06 -33.89 11.84
C PRO A 33 21.83 -32.98 12.80
N ALA A 34 23.00 -32.52 12.37
CA ALA A 34 23.90 -31.68 13.15
C ALA A 34 23.26 -30.31 13.43
N VAL A 35 22.58 -30.21 14.57
CA VAL A 35 22.16 -28.96 15.22
C VAL A 35 23.42 -28.15 15.52
N SER A 36 23.66 -27.05 14.79
CA SER A 36 24.70 -26.08 15.15
C SER A 36 24.32 -25.41 16.49
N ARG A 37 24.82 -25.96 17.60
CA ARG A 37 24.68 -25.39 18.94
C ARG A 37 25.77 -24.35 19.18
N GLN A 38 25.71 -23.20 18.52
CA GLN A 38 26.50 -22.06 18.98
C GLN A 38 25.90 -21.53 20.28
N GLN A 39 26.76 -21.19 21.24
CA GLN A 39 26.36 -20.50 22.47
C GLN A 39 25.72 -19.15 22.11
N ILE A 40 24.71 -18.76 22.88
CA ILE A 40 24.09 -17.44 22.80
C ILE A 40 25.16 -16.39 23.14
N ASP A 41 25.57 -15.56 22.18
CA ASP A 41 26.47 -14.44 22.43
C ASP A 41 25.67 -13.25 22.97
N GLU A 42 25.75 -13.03 24.28
CA GLU A 42 25.03 -11.95 24.98
C GLU A 42 25.56 -10.54 24.67
N SER A 43 26.71 -10.41 24.00
CA SER A 43 27.37 -9.12 23.76
C SER A 43 26.78 -8.30 22.61
N PHE A 44 26.00 -8.93 21.73
CA PHE A 44 25.28 -8.28 20.65
C PHE A 44 23.78 -8.27 20.93
N SER A 45 23.12 -7.12 20.77
CA SER A 45 21.69 -6.97 21.07
C SER A 45 20.75 -7.82 20.19
N TYR A 46 21.25 -8.60 19.20
CA TYR A 46 20.43 -9.38 18.27
C TYR A 46 21.24 -10.40 17.40
N ARG A 47 22.13 -11.23 17.97
CA ARG A 47 22.73 -12.37 17.23
C ARG A 47 22.47 -13.71 17.91
N ILE A 48 21.45 -14.43 17.47
CA ILE A 48 21.40 -15.88 17.67
C ILE A 48 20.73 -16.54 16.46
N CYS A 49 21.54 -17.08 15.54
CA CYS A 49 21.05 -18.03 14.52
C CYS A 49 20.90 -19.40 15.18
N GLY A 50 19.69 -19.94 15.12
CA GLY A 50 19.37 -21.23 15.70
C GLY A 50 19.47 -22.41 14.79
N PRO A 51 19.45 -23.61 15.40
CA PRO A 51 19.54 -24.85 14.66
C PRO A 51 18.36 -24.99 13.72
N ILE A 52 18.60 -25.76 12.65
CA ILE A 52 17.55 -26.32 11.82
C ILE A 52 16.69 -27.19 12.75
N ASP A 53 15.44 -26.82 12.97
CA ASP A 53 14.51 -27.63 13.76
C ASP A 53 14.18 -28.95 13.02
N ARG A 54 13.48 -29.88 13.66
CA ARG A 54 13.15 -31.18 13.03
C ARG A 54 12.31 -31.05 11.75
N SER A 55 11.69 -29.90 11.54
CA SER A 55 10.92 -29.53 10.34
C SER A 55 11.73 -28.78 9.27
N GLY A 56 13.06 -28.65 9.42
CA GLY A 56 13.91 -27.99 8.42
C GLY A 56 13.94 -26.46 8.55
N GLY A 57 13.41 -25.90 9.64
CA GLY A 57 13.26 -24.45 9.81
C GLY A 57 14.39 -23.79 10.59
N ILE A 58 14.76 -22.56 10.22
CA ILE A 58 15.71 -21.74 10.99
C ILE A 58 14.95 -20.88 11.98
N ILE A 59 15.39 -20.89 13.24
CA ILE A 59 14.84 -20.08 14.32
C ILE A 59 15.81 -18.95 14.65
N GLN A 60 15.28 -17.73 14.76
CA GLN A 60 16.03 -16.56 15.21
C GLN A 60 15.36 -15.94 16.43
N LEU A 61 16.14 -15.62 17.44
CA LEU A 61 15.62 -14.97 18.65
C LEU A 61 15.74 -13.45 18.52
N ILE A 62 14.67 -12.75 18.86
CA ILE A 62 14.56 -11.30 18.75
C ILE A 62 14.17 -10.75 20.11
N ARG A 63 14.99 -9.86 20.67
CA ARG A 63 14.62 -9.11 21.87
C ARG A 63 13.99 -7.79 21.45
N CYS A 64 12.81 -7.50 21.97
CA CYS A 64 12.02 -6.36 21.57
C CYS A 64 12.49 -5.09 22.32
N PRO A 65 13.01 -4.07 21.63
CA PRO A 65 13.63 -2.89 22.26
C PRO A 65 12.65 -1.77 22.59
N LYS A 66 11.39 -1.90 22.18
CA LYS A 66 10.34 -0.89 22.36
C LYS A 66 9.05 -1.60 22.71
N ASN A 67 8.14 -0.87 23.34
CA ASN A 67 6.79 -1.36 23.58
C ASN A 67 5.96 -1.39 22.28
N CYS A 68 4.82 -2.09 22.29
CA CYS A 68 3.83 -2.13 21.21
C CYS A 68 4.30 -2.76 19.89
N LEU A 69 4.94 -3.93 19.96
CA LEU A 69 5.31 -4.71 18.78
C LEU A 69 4.06 -5.19 18.03
N SER A 70 3.99 -4.95 16.73
CA SER A 70 2.81 -5.32 15.90
C SER A 70 3.17 -6.00 14.59
N GLY A 71 4.45 -6.22 14.30
CA GLY A 71 4.86 -6.95 13.11
C GLY A 71 6.37 -7.12 12.98
N VAL A 72 6.76 -7.78 11.90
CA VAL A 72 8.13 -7.95 11.42
C VAL A 72 8.16 -7.72 9.92
N SER A 73 9.15 -6.97 9.45
CA SER A 73 9.44 -6.71 8.05
C SER A 73 10.64 -7.54 7.64
N ILE A 74 10.61 -8.21 6.49
CA ILE A 74 11.60 -9.17 6.05
C ILE A 74 11.95 -8.87 4.60
N GLN A 75 13.14 -8.35 4.38
CA GLN A 75 13.71 -8.17 3.06
C GLN A 75 14.31 -9.46 2.56
N PHE A 76 13.82 -9.92 1.40
CA PHE A 76 14.38 -11.08 0.71
C PHE A 76 15.41 -10.64 -0.34
N GLY A 77 16.56 -11.30 -0.36
CA GLY A 77 17.56 -11.14 -1.42
C GLY A 77 17.50 -12.33 -2.37
N THR A 78 17.15 -12.11 -3.64
CA THR A 78 17.08 -13.16 -4.67
C THR A 78 18.29 -13.13 -5.62
N HIS A 79 19.35 -12.40 -5.25
CA HIS A 79 20.57 -12.14 -6.02
C HIS A 79 21.24 -13.34 -6.72
N CYS A 80 20.92 -14.59 -6.35
CA CYS A 80 21.47 -15.79 -7.01
C CYS A 80 20.41 -16.67 -7.69
N ARG A 81 19.11 -16.50 -7.39
CA ARG A 81 18.00 -17.24 -8.01
C ARG A 81 16.66 -16.65 -7.61
N ALA A 82 15.69 -16.67 -8.52
CA ALA A 82 14.29 -16.39 -8.19
C ALA A 82 13.83 -17.36 -7.09
N GLN A 83 12.90 -16.91 -6.23
CA GLN A 83 12.27 -17.80 -5.28
C GLN A 83 11.57 -18.94 -6.04
N GLU A 84 12.11 -20.15 -5.96
CA GLU A 84 11.58 -21.34 -6.62
C GLU A 84 10.69 -22.19 -5.68
N ILE A 85 10.71 -21.91 -4.37
CA ILE A 85 9.99 -22.68 -3.33
C ILE A 85 9.23 -21.75 -2.36
N PRO A 86 8.10 -22.21 -1.78
CA PRO A 86 7.39 -21.46 -0.75
C PRO A 86 8.22 -21.32 0.53
N ILE A 87 8.17 -20.15 1.18
CA ILE A 87 8.82 -19.89 2.46
C ILE A 87 7.76 -19.46 3.47
N THR A 88 7.55 -20.24 4.51
CA THR A 88 6.67 -19.89 5.63
C THR A 88 7.48 -19.17 6.71
N VAL A 89 6.94 -18.08 7.19
CA VAL A 89 7.50 -17.25 8.25
C VAL A 89 6.54 -17.24 9.42
N GLU A 90 7.04 -17.56 10.62
CA GLU A 90 6.25 -17.61 11.84
C GLU A 90 6.92 -16.81 12.96
N ILE A 91 6.11 -16.20 13.81
CA ILE A 91 6.58 -15.37 14.94
C ILE A 91 5.98 -15.90 16.22
N PHE A 92 6.79 -16.09 17.25
CA PHE A 92 6.37 -16.61 18.55
C PHE A 92 6.79 -15.64 19.66
N ALA A 93 5.94 -15.44 20.67
CA ALA A 93 6.37 -14.87 21.95
C ALA A 93 7.00 -15.98 22.79
N LEU A 94 8.14 -15.69 23.41
CA LEU A 94 8.83 -16.62 24.31
C LEU A 94 8.78 -16.12 25.74
N ASP A 95 8.75 -17.06 26.69
CA ASP A 95 8.94 -16.75 28.10
C ASP A 95 10.39 -16.25 28.32
N GLN A 96 10.54 -15.09 28.98
CA GLN A 96 11.84 -14.50 29.28
C GLN A 96 12.74 -15.43 30.10
N ALA A 97 12.16 -16.33 30.90
CA ALA A 97 12.91 -17.33 31.67
C ALA A 97 13.65 -18.36 30.80
N GLN A 98 13.22 -18.58 29.56
CA GLN A 98 13.88 -19.52 28.64
C GLN A 98 15.14 -18.92 27.98
N GLY A 99 15.20 -17.59 27.86
CA GLY A 99 16.29 -16.88 27.16
C GLY A 99 17.57 -16.68 27.96
N SER A 100 17.61 -17.08 29.24
CA SER A 100 18.78 -17.00 30.12
C SER A 100 19.52 -18.34 30.29
N SER A 101 19.04 -19.40 29.64
CA SER A 101 19.64 -20.72 29.67
C SER A 101 20.61 -20.93 28.50
N ALA A 102 21.62 -21.79 28.67
CA ALA A 102 22.53 -22.20 27.58
C ALA A 102 21.83 -23.11 26.52
N GLU A 103 20.52 -23.34 26.66
CA GLU A 103 19.71 -24.21 25.81
C GLU A 103 18.75 -23.39 24.93
N TRP A 104 18.39 -23.95 23.77
CA TRP A 104 17.46 -23.30 22.84
C TRP A 104 16.02 -23.29 23.39
N PRO A 105 15.29 -22.15 23.30
CA PRO A 105 13.93 -22.06 23.79
C PRO A 105 12.99 -22.98 23.01
N ILE A 106 11.98 -23.51 23.71
CA ILE A 106 10.95 -24.35 23.11
C ILE A 106 9.90 -23.42 22.48
N LEU A 107 9.70 -23.53 21.17
CA LEU A 107 8.67 -22.76 20.49
C LEU A 107 7.27 -23.19 20.97
N PRO A 108 6.39 -22.24 21.32
CA PRO A 108 4.98 -22.52 21.55
C PRO A 108 4.35 -23.19 20.32
N HIS A 109 3.24 -23.90 20.55
CA HIS A 109 2.48 -24.52 19.47
C HIS A 109 1.86 -23.46 18.54
N ASP A 110 1.39 -22.35 19.11
CA ASP A 110 0.68 -21.31 18.37
C ASP A 110 1.59 -20.12 18.09
N ALA A 111 1.78 -19.81 16.80
CA ALA A 111 2.48 -18.61 16.37
C ALA A 111 1.58 -17.37 16.56
N LEU A 112 2.17 -16.25 16.99
CA LEU A 112 1.55 -14.92 17.00
C LEU A 112 1.13 -14.48 15.60
N ALA A 113 1.95 -14.82 14.61
CA ALA A 113 1.75 -14.54 13.20
C ALA A 113 2.35 -15.67 12.37
N SER A 114 1.71 -15.99 11.25
CA SER A 114 2.26 -16.88 10.23
C SER A 114 1.94 -16.34 8.85
N SER A 115 2.90 -16.34 7.94
CA SER A 115 2.75 -15.90 6.55
C SER A 115 3.57 -16.81 5.65
N THR A 116 2.97 -17.32 4.57
CA THR A 116 3.71 -18.09 3.55
C THR A 116 3.89 -17.22 2.32
N VAL A 117 5.13 -17.14 1.86
CA VAL A 117 5.55 -16.46 0.63
C VAL A 117 5.72 -17.51 -0.45
N PHE A 118 4.99 -17.40 -1.56
CA PHE A 118 5.01 -18.38 -2.65
C PHE A 118 6.02 -18.00 -3.76
N PRO A 119 6.49 -18.98 -4.57
CA PRO A 119 7.38 -18.71 -5.70
C PRO A 119 6.89 -17.57 -6.60
N GLY A 120 7.77 -16.62 -6.89
CA GLY A 120 7.47 -15.45 -7.72
C GLY A 120 6.81 -14.27 -6.99
N GLU A 121 6.50 -14.38 -5.69
CA GLU A 121 5.99 -13.25 -4.88
C GLU A 121 7.10 -12.31 -4.39
N LEU A 122 8.36 -12.78 -4.40
CA LEU A 122 9.51 -11.97 -3.98
C LEU A 122 10.11 -11.17 -5.11
N VAL A 123 9.97 -9.85 -5.02
CA VAL A 123 10.79 -8.89 -5.75
C VAL A 123 12.12 -8.72 -5.00
N ASP A 124 13.23 -8.79 -5.72
CA ASP A 124 14.57 -8.69 -5.12
C ASP A 124 14.74 -7.39 -4.31
N ASN A 125 15.21 -7.50 -3.07
CA ASN A 125 15.38 -6.40 -2.12
C ASN A 125 14.10 -5.67 -1.69
N GLU A 126 12.91 -6.23 -1.93
CA GLU A 126 11.68 -5.70 -1.32
C GLU A 126 11.45 -6.26 0.09
N TYR A 127 10.80 -5.43 0.91
CA TYR A 127 10.39 -5.80 2.26
C TYR A 127 9.04 -6.50 2.25
N HIS A 128 9.00 -7.68 2.86
CA HIS A 128 7.80 -8.47 3.15
C HIS A 128 7.38 -8.27 4.59
N HIS A 129 6.20 -7.72 4.82
CA HIS A 129 5.74 -7.39 6.18
C HIS A 129 4.74 -8.43 6.69
N ILE A 130 4.88 -8.80 7.96
CA ILE A 130 4.04 -9.74 8.67
C ILE A 130 3.56 -9.06 9.94
N TYR A 131 2.26 -8.87 10.07
CA TYR A 131 1.65 -8.19 11.20
C TYR A 131 0.97 -9.17 12.14
N PHE A 132 0.87 -8.80 13.41
CA PHE A 132 0.10 -9.49 14.45
C PHE A 132 -0.58 -8.47 15.36
N GLN A 133 -1.43 -8.95 16.26
CA GLN A 133 -2.05 -8.11 17.28
C GLN A 133 -0.98 -7.30 18.00
N ASN A 134 -1.22 -5.99 18.18
CA ASN A 134 -0.33 -5.15 18.96
C ASN A 134 -0.14 -5.76 20.36
N LEU A 135 1.09 -6.14 20.64
CA LEU A 135 1.48 -6.68 21.94
C LEU A 135 1.96 -5.51 22.81
N GLY A 136 1.10 -5.10 23.74
CA GLY A 136 1.48 -4.22 24.85
C GLY A 136 2.51 -4.89 25.76
N ASP A 137 3.22 -4.08 26.52
CA ASP A 137 4.30 -4.46 27.45
C ASP A 137 5.37 -5.39 26.87
N THR A 138 5.82 -5.08 25.64
CA THR A 138 6.80 -5.88 24.90
C THR A 138 8.24 -5.42 25.04
N GLU A 139 8.51 -4.29 25.69
CA GLU A 139 9.88 -3.84 25.92
C GLU A 139 10.67 -4.86 26.75
N GLY A 140 11.83 -5.30 26.25
CA GLY A 140 12.66 -6.35 26.84
C GLY A 140 12.18 -7.78 26.57
N GLY A 141 10.97 -7.96 26.02
CA GLY A 141 10.37 -9.25 25.66
C GLY A 141 11.19 -10.04 24.64
N LEU A 142 11.11 -11.37 24.72
CA LEU A 142 11.82 -12.29 23.82
C LEU A 142 10.85 -12.91 22.83
N PHE A 143 11.23 -12.94 21.56
CA PHE A 143 10.44 -13.48 20.45
C PHE A 143 11.29 -14.44 19.63
N ALA A 144 10.64 -15.37 18.94
CA ALA A 144 11.28 -16.21 17.95
C ALA A 144 10.67 -15.98 16.57
N LEU A 145 11.51 -15.81 15.56
CA LEU A 145 11.17 -15.81 14.15
C LEU A 145 11.59 -17.16 13.57
N ARG A 146 10.65 -17.96 13.07
CA ARG A 146 10.92 -19.22 12.40
C ARG A 146 10.69 -19.09 10.89
N LEU A 147 11.60 -19.61 10.10
CA LEU A 147 11.48 -19.72 8.65
C LEU A 147 11.50 -21.18 8.24
N THR A 148 10.45 -21.66 7.58
CA THR A 148 10.30 -23.05 7.13
C THR A 148 9.94 -23.10 5.65
N SER A 149 10.10 -24.27 5.04
CA SER A 149 9.56 -24.56 3.71
C SER A 149 9.15 -26.03 3.67
N SER A 150 7.93 -26.32 3.21
CA SER A 150 7.40 -27.69 3.12
C SER A 150 8.10 -28.55 2.07
N GLU A 151 8.87 -27.93 1.17
CA GLU A 151 9.52 -28.59 0.04
C GLU A 151 11.01 -28.87 0.29
N LEU A 152 11.54 -28.45 1.44
CA LEU A 152 12.93 -28.67 1.82
C LEU A 152 13.08 -29.92 2.69
N SER A 153 14.15 -30.68 2.45
CA SER A 153 14.53 -31.77 3.34
C SER A 153 15.11 -31.22 4.65
N SER A 154 15.19 -32.03 5.73
CA SER A 154 15.79 -31.61 7.02
C SER A 154 17.28 -31.20 6.96
N ARG A 155 17.89 -31.26 5.77
CA ARG A 155 19.26 -30.85 5.48
C ARG A 155 19.36 -29.58 4.62
N GLU A 156 18.23 -29.03 4.20
CA GLU A 156 18.11 -27.80 3.41
C GLU A 156 17.23 -26.83 4.22
N ALA A 157 17.66 -25.58 4.39
CA ALA A 157 16.90 -24.61 5.17
C ALA A 157 17.00 -23.20 4.56
N PRO A 158 15.90 -22.42 4.54
CA PRO A 158 15.95 -21.02 4.13
C PRO A 158 16.70 -20.22 5.20
N THR A 159 17.67 -19.39 4.79
CA THR A 159 18.52 -18.63 5.72
C THR A 159 18.16 -17.15 5.74
N ALA A 160 18.13 -16.55 6.94
CA ALA A 160 17.90 -15.13 7.15
C ALA A 160 18.69 -14.57 8.34
N TYR A 161 18.83 -13.25 8.39
CA TYR A 161 19.39 -12.50 9.51
C TYR A 161 18.49 -11.30 9.89
N VAL A 162 18.37 -11.00 11.18
CA VAL A 162 17.69 -9.79 11.68
C VAL A 162 18.71 -8.65 11.86
N SER A 163 18.37 -7.42 11.46
CA SER A 163 19.24 -6.24 11.63
C SER A 163 18.47 -5.01 12.10
N ARG A 164 19.19 -3.98 12.59
CA ARG A 164 18.59 -2.70 12.98
C ARG A 164 18.86 -1.63 11.91
N GLY A 165 17.80 -1.07 11.32
CA GLY A 165 17.89 0.13 10.48
C GLY A 165 18.34 -0.13 9.03
N SER A 166 18.84 0.90 8.34
CA SER A 166 19.31 0.82 6.95
C SER A 166 20.67 0.14 6.78
N ASP A 167 21.38 -0.12 7.87
CA ASP A 167 22.76 -0.59 7.82
C ASP A 167 22.87 -2.02 7.27
N ARG A 168 23.68 -2.15 6.22
CA ARG A 168 24.01 -3.44 5.60
C ARG A 168 25.09 -4.09 6.45
N ILE A 169 24.72 -5.04 7.32
CA ILE A 169 25.71 -5.84 8.04
C ILE A 169 26.32 -6.84 7.06
N ALA A 170 27.62 -6.75 6.79
CA ALA A 170 28.32 -7.75 5.99
C ALA A 170 28.37 -9.09 6.75
N GLY A 171 27.62 -10.08 6.28
CA GLY A 171 27.54 -11.43 6.83
C GLY A 171 27.14 -12.42 5.73
N HIS A 172 27.78 -13.59 5.70
CA HIS A 172 27.64 -14.57 4.62
C HIS A 172 26.51 -15.55 4.96
N CYS A 173 25.47 -15.67 4.11
CA CYS A 173 24.47 -16.75 4.18
C CYS A 173 24.99 -17.95 3.39
N GLY A 174 25.01 -19.14 4.01
CA GLY A 174 25.27 -20.41 3.34
C GLY A 174 23.98 -21.19 3.13
N LEU A 175 23.56 -21.43 1.88
CA LEU A 175 22.53 -22.42 1.59
C LEU A 175 23.20 -23.80 1.56
N HIS A 176 22.83 -24.68 2.48
CA HIS A 176 23.26 -26.07 2.45
C HIS A 176 22.40 -26.82 1.45
N THR A 177 22.99 -27.24 0.33
CA THR A 177 22.35 -28.08 -0.67
C THR A 177 23.06 -29.42 -0.78
N ARG A 178 22.45 -30.39 -1.46
CA ARG A 178 23.07 -31.68 -1.76
C ARG A 178 24.40 -31.56 -2.54
N ASP A 179 24.59 -30.47 -3.27
CA ASP A 179 25.72 -30.23 -4.18
C ASP A 179 26.79 -29.28 -3.61
N GLY A 180 26.61 -28.77 -2.38
CA GLY A 180 27.59 -27.92 -1.69
C GLY A 180 26.97 -26.76 -0.90
N VAL A 181 27.85 -25.93 -0.31
CA VAL A 181 27.49 -24.67 0.35
C VAL A 181 27.51 -23.56 -0.69
N PHE A 182 26.34 -22.99 -0.99
CA PHE A 182 26.24 -21.80 -1.83
C PHE A 182 26.29 -20.55 -0.95
N VAL A 183 27.24 -19.66 -1.23
CA VAL A 183 27.45 -18.42 -0.48
C VAL A 183 26.78 -17.28 -1.22
N SER A 184 25.83 -16.61 -0.58
CA SER A 184 25.23 -15.37 -1.11
C SER A 184 24.85 -14.39 0.01
N HIS A 185 24.47 -13.17 -0.37
CA HIS A 185 24.10 -12.08 0.54
C HIS A 185 22.78 -12.41 1.25
N GLY A 186 22.76 -12.34 2.57
CA GLY A 186 21.65 -12.82 3.40
C GLY A 186 20.39 -11.96 3.41
N LEU A 187 19.29 -12.59 3.84
CA LEU A 187 17.98 -12.02 4.14
C LEU A 187 18.07 -11.03 5.31
N LYS A 188 17.26 -9.96 5.32
CA LYS A 188 17.26 -8.92 6.36
C LYS A 188 15.88 -8.78 7.01
N ALA A 189 15.75 -8.97 8.32
CA ALA A 189 14.50 -8.70 9.04
C ALA A 189 14.60 -7.47 9.96
N ASN A 190 13.52 -6.68 10.07
CA ASN A 190 13.32 -5.53 10.95
C ASN A 190 12.03 -5.73 11.77
N LEU A 191 11.98 -5.21 13.01
CA LEU A 191 10.75 -5.18 13.79
C LEU A 191 9.84 -4.02 13.37
N ILE A 192 8.53 -4.26 13.31
CA ILE A 192 7.50 -3.26 13.05
C ILE A 192 6.75 -3.02 14.34
N PHE A 193 6.76 -1.76 14.76
CA PHE A 193 6.02 -1.31 15.93
C PHE A 193 4.79 -0.60 15.43
N SER A 194 3.63 -0.94 15.99
CA SER A 194 2.52 0.02 15.98
C SER A 194 3.04 1.21 16.78
N SER A 195 2.75 2.43 16.31
CA SER A 195 3.19 3.62 17.03
C SER A 195 2.77 3.47 18.50
N PRO A 196 3.72 3.36 19.45
CA PRO A 196 3.40 3.12 20.86
C PRO A 196 2.56 4.26 21.43
N GLU A 197 2.62 5.42 20.77
CA GLU A 197 1.81 6.60 21.01
C GLU A 197 1.53 7.27 19.66
N VAL A 198 0.35 7.87 19.54
CA VAL A 198 0.06 8.88 18.53
C VAL A 198 0.98 10.07 18.83
N SER A 199 2.15 10.17 18.19
CA SER A 199 3.04 11.32 18.44
C SER A 199 2.45 12.62 17.89
N ALA A 200 1.55 12.52 16.90
CA ALA A 200 0.87 13.66 16.30
C ALA A 200 -0.50 13.86 16.93
N SER A 201 -0.69 14.92 17.71
CA SER A 201 -1.98 15.27 18.33
C SER A 201 -3.12 15.55 17.34
N SER A 202 -2.82 15.53 16.04
CA SER A 202 -3.71 15.82 14.92
C SER A 202 -3.37 14.93 13.70
N PRO A 203 -4.29 14.78 12.74
CA PRO A 203 -3.95 14.16 11.46
C PRO A 203 -2.93 15.01 10.69
N PRO A 204 -1.86 14.42 10.12
CA PRO A 204 -0.88 15.18 9.33
C PRO A 204 -1.43 15.62 7.96
N GLY A 205 -2.52 15.02 7.48
CA GLY A 205 -3.27 15.51 6.34
C GLY A 205 -4.75 15.21 6.38
N ILE A 206 -5.50 15.86 5.50
CA ILE A 206 -6.97 15.79 5.49
C ILE A 206 -7.53 15.58 4.10
N LEU A 207 -8.54 14.73 4.01
CA LEU A 207 -9.45 14.73 2.86
C LEU A 207 -10.55 15.75 3.14
N TYR A 208 -10.71 16.70 2.23
CA TYR A 208 -11.52 17.90 2.42
C TYR A 208 -12.74 17.91 1.48
N SER A 209 -13.94 17.78 2.06
CA SER A 209 -15.20 17.82 1.31
C SER A 209 -16.06 19.03 1.76
N PRO A 210 -15.94 20.19 1.09
CA PRO A 210 -16.56 21.43 1.55
C PRO A 210 -18.08 21.52 1.31
N LEU A 211 -18.61 20.67 0.41
CA LEU A 211 -19.98 20.74 -0.06
C LEU A 211 -20.53 19.34 -0.36
N THR A 212 -21.67 18.99 0.25
CA THR A 212 -22.37 17.71 -0.02
C THR A 212 -23.26 17.77 -1.28
N SER A 213 -22.84 18.49 -2.32
CA SER A 213 -23.52 18.54 -3.61
C SER A 213 -22.53 18.77 -4.75
N CYS A 214 -22.86 18.25 -5.94
CA CYS A 214 -22.06 18.40 -7.15
C CYS A 214 -22.99 18.80 -8.30
N ASN A 215 -22.43 19.37 -9.37
CA ASN A 215 -23.15 19.59 -10.62
C ASN A 215 -23.47 18.29 -11.38
N MET A 216 -22.82 17.18 -11.03
CA MET A 216 -23.03 15.88 -11.66
C MET A 216 -23.68 14.85 -10.72
N ASN A 217 -24.35 13.86 -11.30
CA ASN A 217 -24.98 12.75 -10.59
C ASN A 217 -24.48 11.38 -11.05
N CYS A 218 -23.15 11.19 -11.03
CA CYS A 218 -22.48 10.02 -11.59
C CYS A 218 -23.02 8.70 -11.02
N THR A 219 -23.11 7.67 -11.86
CA THR A 219 -23.74 6.39 -11.53
C THR A 219 -22.99 5.63 -10.43
N HIS A 220 -21.67 5.79 -10.38
CA HIS A 220 -20.72 5.16 -9.47
C HIS A 220 -20.31 6.03 -8.26
N CYS A 221 -20.88 7.22 -8.10
CA CYS A 221 -20.44 8.14 -7.04
C CYS A 221 -20.78 7.61 -5.62
N ILE A 222 -19.76 7.51 -4.77
CA ILE A 222 -19.86 7.19 -3.32
C ILE A 222 -20.91 8.02 -2.59
N SER A 223 -21.02 9.29 -2.96
CA SER A 223 -21.91 10.24 -2.32
C SER A 223 -23.30 10.32 -2.99
N ARG A 224 -23.59 9.53 -4.03
CA ARG A 224 -24.81 9.70 -4.83
C ARG A 224 -26.09 9.73 -3.98
N HIS A 225 -26.21 8.80 -3.03
CA HIS A 225 -27.40 8.63 -2.19
C HIS A 225 -27.40 9.46 -0.90
N SER A 226 -26.23 9.96 -0.48
CA SER A 226 -26.10 10.80 0.73
C SER A 226 -26.35 12.28 0.47
N ARG A 227 -26.31 12.73 -0.80
CA ARG A 227 -26.53 14.14 -1.22
C ARG A 227 -28.01 14.57 -1.26
N LYS A 228 -28.82 14.17 -0.28
CA LYS A 228 -30.24 14.55 -0.21
C LYS A 228 -30.45 16.06 -0.03
N ARG A 229 -29.50 16.73 0.63
CA ARG A 229 -29.49 18.17 0.87
C ARG A 229 -28.06 18.70 0.77
N ALA A 230 -27.91 19.84 0.09
CA ALA A 230 -26.64 20.56 0.06
C ALA A 230 -26.34 21.15 1.44
N VAL A 231 -25.21 20.75 2.02
CA VAL A 231 -24.64 21.24 3.27
C VAL A 231 -23.27 21.80 2.94
N ARG A 232 -22.95 22.96 3.52
CA ARG A 232 -21.67 23.62 3.37
C ARG A 232 -20.93 23.62 4.68
N MET A 233 -19.62 23.43 4.58
CA MET A 233 -18.73 23.53 5.73
C MET A 233 -18.82 24.92 6.36
N SER A 234 -18.94 24.93 7.69
CA SER A 234 -19.00 26.16 8.48
C SER A 234 -17.64 26.87 8.48
N SER A 235 -17.66 28.19 8.70
CA SER A 235 -16.42 28.95 8.90
C SER A 235 -15.66 28.49 10.14
N ALA A 236 -16.36 28.06 11.20
CA ALA A 236 -15.73 27.55 12.42
C ALA A 236 -14.80 26.36 12.15
N ILE A 237 -15.27 25.37 11.37
CA ILE A 237 -14.44 24.22 10.98
C ILE A 237 -13.24 24.66 10.15
N LYS A 238 -13.44 25.60 9.22
CA LYS A 238 -12.36 26.11 8.37
C LYS A 238 -11.27 26.85 9.17
N GLU A 239 -11.68 27.64 10.16
CA GLU A 239 -10.76 28.34 11.07
C GLU A 239 -10.00 27.35 11.97
N GLU A 240 -10.65 26.28 12.43
CA GLU A 240 -9.97 25.20 13.15
C GLU A 240 -8.89 24.54 12.30
N ILE A 241 -9.22 24.12 11.07
CA ILE A 241 -8.25 23.54 10.13
C ILE A 241 -7.10 24.52 9.86
N LYS A 242 -7.41 25.81 9.64
CA LYS A 242 -6.42 26.86 9.42
C LYS A 242 -5.49 27.04 10.62
N GLY A 243 -6.02 26.98 11.84
CA GLY A 243 -5.24 27.00 13.08
C GLY A 243 -4.26 25.83 13.17
N LEU A 244 -4.71 24.62 12.81
CA LEU A 244 -3.85 23.44 12.78
C LEU A 244 -2.77 23.52 11.68
N VAL A 245 -3.11 24.04 10.50
CA VAL A 245 -2.12 24.32 9.44
C VAL A 245 -1.08 25.33 9.92
N ALA A 246 -1.51 26.44 10.53
CA ALA A 246 -0.59 27.45 11.06
C ALA A 246 0.32 26.91 12.17
N ALA A 247 -0.14 25.91 12.93
CA ALA A 247 0.65 25.20 13.93
C ALA A 247 1.59 24.12 13.34
N GLY A 248 1.62 23.93 12.01
CA GLY A 248 2.43 22.89 11.35
C GLY A 248 1.91 21.47 11.58
N LYS A 249 0.67 21.33 12.05
CA LYS A 249 0.02 20.07 12.44
C LYS A 249 -0.64 19.35 11.25
N ILE A 250 -1.16 20.12 10.30
CA ILE A 250 -1.66 19.63 9.00
C ILE A 250 -0.71 20.16 7.93
N THR A 251 -0.21 19.27 7.09
CA THR A 251 0.86 19.55 6.12
C THR A 251 0.45 19.28 4.67
N TRP A 252 -0.65 18.56 4.46
CA TRP A 252 -1.21 18.32 3.14
C TRP A 252 -2.73 18.17 3.18
N MET A 253 -3.37 18.46 2.04
CA MET A 253 -4.82 18.34 1.86
C MET A 253 -5.12 17.65 0.52
N PHE A 254 -6.18 16.84 0.49
CA PHE A 254 -6.74 16.29 -0.73
C PHE A 254 -8.23 16.65 -0.83
N THR A 255 -8.66 17.37 -1.86
CA THR A 255 -10.08 17.74 -2.02
C THR A 255 -10.87 16.62 -2.72
N ASP A 256 -11.29 15.61 -1.96
CA ASP A 256 -12.00 14.42 -2.46
C ASP A 256 -13.18 14.05 -1.53
N TYR A 257 -13.95 13.01 -1.87
CA TYR A 257 -15.06 12.36 -1.17
C TYR A 257 -16.49 12.75 -1.62
N SER A 258 -16.91 13.99 -1.38
CA SER A 258 -18.25 14.46 -1.77
C SER A 258 -18.22 15.83 -2.42
N GLY A 259 -19.05 16.00 -3.44
CA GLY A 259 -19.16 17.25 -4.19
C GLY A 259 -18.03 17.43 -5.19
N ASP A 260 -17.72 18.69 -5.48
CA ASP A 260 -16.57 19.12 -6.28
C ASP A 260 -16.13 20.50 -5.77
N LEU A 261 -14.82 20.70 -5.58
CA LEU A 261 -14.26 21.94 -5.02
C LEU A 261 -14.62 23.16 -5.89
N LEU A 262 -14.46 23.04 -7.21
CA LEU A 262 -14.64 24.15 -8.15
C LEU A 262 -16.12 24.48 -8.35
N PHE A 263 -17.00 23.48 -8.23
CA PHE A 263 -18.44 23.69 -8.13
C PHE A 263 -18.82 24.37 -6.81
N ALA A 264 -18.21 23.97 -5.69
CA ALA A 264 -18.45 24.59 -4.39
C ALA A 264 -18.09 26.08 -4.42
N ASP A 265 -16.93 26.40 -4.99
CA ASP A 265 -16.45 27.76 -5.27
C ASP A 265 -17.38 28.52 -6.23
N HIS A 266 -17.84 27.88 -7.32
CA HIS A 266 -18.79 28.51 -8.24
C HIS A 266 -20.10 28.90 -7.54
N LYS A 267 -20.62 28.02 -6.68
CA LYS A 267 -21.87 28.26 -5.95
C LYS A 267 -21.71 29.29 -4.83
N LYS A 268 -20.51 29.52 -4.31
CA LYS A 268 -20.17 30.54 -3.30
C LYS A 268 -18.65 30.78 -3.36
N PRO A 269 -18.21 31.85 -4.03
CA PRO A 269 -16.79 32.13 -4.23
C PRO A 269 -16.01 32.21 -2.91
N GLY A 270 -14.74 31.82 -2.98
CA GLY A 270 -13.79 31.88 -1.87
C GLY A 270 -13.38 30.50 -1.33
N GLU A 271 -13.93 29.41 -1.88
CA GLU A 271 -13.55 28.05 -1.48
C GLU A 271 -12.17 27.68 -2.03
N LEU A 272 -11.90 28.04 -3.30
CA LEU A 272 -10.57 27.85 -3.88
C LEU A 272 -9.54 28.77 -3.21
N ASP A 273 -9.94 29.99 -2.85
CA ASP A 273 -9.07 30.94 -2.13
C ASP A 273 -8.70 30.37 -0.77
N TYR A 274 -9.69 29.89 -0.01
CA TYR A 274 -9.44 29.22 1.27
C TYR A 274 -8.41 28.09 1.14
N VAL A 275 -8.60 27.16 0.20
CA VAL A 275 -7.70 26.00 0.02
C VAL A 275 -6.30 26.42 -0.41
N THR A 276 -6.18 27.35 -1.37
CA THR A 276 -4.88 27.77 -1.91
C THR A 276 -4.07 28.65 -0.95
N GLU A 277 -4.75 29.43 -0.09
CA GLU A 277 -4.13 30.30 0.91
C GLU A 277 -3.62 29.56 2.15
N LEU A 278 -3.96 28.28 2.35
CA LEU A 278 -3.42 27.47 3.45
C LEU A 278 -1.89 27.33 3.38
N GLY A 279 -1.30 27.44 2.19
CA GLY A 279 0.15 27.41 2.03
C GLY A 279 0.79 26.04 2.32
N ILE A 280 0.02 24.96 2.19
CA ILE A 280 0.44 23.55 2.30
C ILE A 280 0.38 22.85 0.93
N ALA A 281 0.84 21.60 0.87
CA ALA A 281 0.62 20.74 -0.29
C ALA A 281 -0.88 20.46 -0.46
N VAL A 282 -1.40 20.60 -1.68
CA VAL A 282 -2.82 20.40 -1.97
C VAL A 282 -2.96 19.64 -3.28
N HIS A 283 -3.57 18.46 -3.18
CA HIS A 283 -4.11 17.76 -4.32
C HIS A 283 -5.57 18.18 -4.52
N ILE A 284 -5.87 18.74 -5.70
CA ILE A 284 -7.24 19.04 -6.11
C ILE A 284 -7.77 17.92 -7.00
N ASP A 285 -8.77 17.18 -6.51
CA ASP A 285 -9.62 16.34 -7.34
C ASP A 285 -10.83 17.16 -7.83
N THR A 286 -11.07 17.16 -9.14
CA THR A 286 -12.21 17.86 -9.74
C THR A 286 -12.77 17.12 -10.94
N ASN A 287 -14.08 17.28 -11.20
CA ASN A 287 -14.71 16.82 -12.44
C ASN A 287 -14.40 17.72 -13.65
N GLY A 288 -13.71 18.84 -13.46
CA GLY A 288 -13.21 19.71 -14.52
C GLY A 288 -14.22 20.69 -15.13
N ALA A 289 -15.53 20.51 -14.91
CA ALA A 289 -16.56 21.33 -15.55
C ALA A 289 -16.50 22.81 -15.19
N TYR A 290 -15.85 23.14 -14.08
CA TYR A 290 -15.68 24.50 -13.57
C TYR A 290 -14.22 24.97 -13.60
N LEU A 291 -13.34 24.31 -14.34
CA LEU A 291 -11.94 24.70 -14.49
C LEU A 291 -11.79 25.82 -15.55
N THR A 292 -12.01 27.06 -15.09
CA THR A 292 -11.88 28.29 -15.90
C THR A 292 -10.45 28.83 -15.87
N ASP A 293 -10.09 29.70 -16.83
CA ASP A 293 -8.75 30.31 -16.88
C ASP A 293 -8.42 31.08 -15.60
N ALA A 294 -9.40 31.75 -15.00
CA ALA A 294 -9.22 32.46 -13.73
C ALA A 294 -8.87 31.50 -12.58
N ARG A 295 -9.44 30.29 -12.55
CA ARG A 295 -9.11 29.27 -11.53
C ARG A 295 -7.79 28.59 -11.82
N ILE A 296 -7.48 28.33 -13.09
CA ILE A 296 -6.16 27.84 -13.51
C ILE A 296 -5.07 28.82 -13.06
N ALA A 297 -5.24 30.12 -13.31
CA ALA A 297 -4.30 31.15 -12.87
C ALA A 297 -4.11 31.15 -11.34
N LYS A 298 -5.19 31.00 -10.56
CA LYS A 298 -5.11 30.86 -9.09
C LYS A 298 -4.34 29.61 -8.67
N ILE A 299 -4.61 28.45 -9.28
CA ILE A 299 -3.89 27.20 -9.02
C ILE A 299 -2.39 27.39 -9.29
N MET A 300 -2.02 27.99 -10.44
CA MET A 300 -0.63 28.23 -10.80
C MET A 300 0.09 29.12 -9.80
N ALA A 301 -0.58 30.13 -9.25
CA ALA A 301 -0.03 31.05 -8.25
C ALA A 301 0.04 30.48 -6.81
N SER A 302 -0.38 29.23 -6.59
CA SER A 302 -0.48 28.60 -5.26
C SER A 302 0.51 27.45 -5.05
N LYS A 303 0.47 26.82 -3.86
CA LYS A 303 1.23 25.60 -3.54
C LYS A 303 0.51 24.29 -3.89
N VAL A 304 -0.60 24.34 -4.63
CA VAL A 304 -1.25 23.14 -5.18
C VAL A 304 -0.21 22.32 -5.94
N ASP A 305 0.03 21.09 -5.54
CA ASP A 305 1.10 20.22 -6.06
C ASP A 305 0.56 19.08 -6.93
N ALA A 306 -0.76 18.87 -6.92
CA ALA A 306 -1.42 17.99 -7.87
C ALA A 306 -2.83 18.47 -8.25
N VAL A 307 -3.21 18.27 -9.51
CA VAL A 307 -4.59 18.41 -9.99
C VAL A 307 -4.97 17.17 -10.79
N SER A 308 -6.09 16.57 -10.41
CA SER A 308 -6.63 15.37 -11.03
C SER A 308 -8.03 15.64 -11.56
N LEU A 309 -8.22 15.37 -12.86
CA LEU A 309 -9.48 15.55 -13.56
C LEU A 309 -10.18 14.20 -13.69
N SER A 310 -11.31 14.00 -13.02
CA SER A 310 -12.04 12.73 -13.07
C SER A 310 -12.93 12.64 -14.32
N ILE A 311 -12.64 11.69 -15.23
CA ILE A 311 -13.27 11.62 -16.56
C ILE A 311 -14.01 10.29 -16.81
N ASP A 312 -13.41 9.13 -16.53
CA ASP A 312 -14.04 7.79 -16.60
C ASP A 312 -14.61 7.33 -17.96
N ALA A 313 -14.30 8.03 -19.05
CA ALA A 313 -14.74 7.66 -20.40
C ALA A 313 -13.85 8.32 -21.47
N ALA A 314 -13.78 7.69 -22.64
CA ALA A 314 -13.09 8.22 -23.82
C ALA A 314 -14.05 8.68 -24.93
N THR A 315 -15.32 8.24 -24.90
CA THR A 315 -16.39 8.74 -25.79
C THR A 315 -17.41 9.59 -25.04
N ASN A 316 -18.06 10.54 -25.73
CA ASN A 316 -19.02 11.42 -25.09
C ASN A 316 -20.29 10.66 -24.67
N GLU A 317 -20.68 9.64 -25.43
CA GLU A 317 -21.81 8.77 -25.15
C GLU A 317 -21.62 8.03 -23.81
N THR A 318 -20.48 7.37 -23.63
CA THR A 318 -20.12 6.71 -22.36
C THR A 318 -19.98 7.72 -21.23
N TYR A 319 -19.35 8.87 -21.49
CA TYR A 319 -19.19 9.95 -20.51
C TYR A 319 -20.53 10.44 -19.97
N GLN A 320 -21.50 10.75 -20.83
CA GLN A 320 -22.82 11.23 -20.41
C GLN A 320 -23.66 10.15 -19.72
N THR A 321 -23.45 8.88 -20.07
CA THR A 321 -24.11 7.74 -19.42
C THR A 321 -23.63 7.57 -17.97
N ILE A 322 -22.31 7.62 -17.76
CA ILE A 322 -21.71 7.40 -16.44
C ILE A 322 -21.77 8.66 -15.59
N ARG A 323 -21.40 9.82 -16.15
CA ARG A 323 -21.33 11.12 -15.47
C ARG A 323 -22.52 11.99 -15.86
N ILE A 324 -23.69 11.58 -15.38
CA ILE A 324 -24.97 12.24 -15.66
C ILE A 324 -24.90 13.74 -15.32
N GLY A 325 -25.22 14.59 -16.30
CA GLY A 325 -25.21 16.05 -16.17
C GLY A 325 -23.85 16.70 -16.46
N ALA A 326 -22.85 15.94 -16.91
CA ALA A 326 -21.57 16.48 -17.33
C ALA A 326 -21.65 17.23 -18.68
N PRO A 327 -20.71 18.19 -18.93
CA PRO A 327 -20.61 18.83 -20.24
C PRO A 327 -20.12 17.84 -21.31
N HIS A 328 -19.94 18.32 -22.55
CA HIS A 328 -19.38 17.48 -23.60
C HIS A 328 -17.95 17.04 -23.23
N LEU A 329 -17.62 15.76 -23.41
CA LEU A 329 -16.34 15.18 -22.98
C LEU A 329 -15.12 15.96 -23.49
N ASP A 330 -15.17 16.41 -24.74
CA ASP A 330 -14.05 17.15 -25.36
C ASP A 330 -13.69 18.41 -24.58
N THR A 331 -14.68 19.09 -23.98
CA THR A 331 -14.43 20.30 -23.16
C THR A 331 -13.58 20.02 -21.92
N ILE A 332 -13.63 18.78 -21.40
CA ILE A 332 -12.85 18.37 -20.23
C ILE A 332 -11.41 18.05 -20.63
N PHE A 333 -11.19 17.38 -21.75
CA PHE A 333 -9.84 17.17 -22.29
C PHE A 333 -9.19 18.47 -22.75
N GLU A 334 -9.96 19.42 -23.31
CA GLU A 334 -9.49 20.78 -23.60
C GLU A 334 -9.12 21.53 -22.31
N ALA A 335 -9.89 21.37 -21.23
CA ALA A 335 -9.54 21.92 -19.92
C ALA A 335 -8.24 21.32 -19.36
N ALA A 336 -8.01 20.01 -19.57
CA ALA A 336 -6.75 19.35 -19.21
C ALA A 336 -5.57 19.93 -19.99
N ALA A 337 -5.71 20.09 -21.31
CA ALA A 337 -4.68 20.68 -22.16
C ALA A 337 -4.35 22.13 -21.76
N ARG A 338 -5.37 22.97 -21.51
CA ARG A 338 -5.16 24.34 -21.00
C ARG A 338 -4.42 24.37 -19.66
N LEU A 339 -4.68 23.39 -18.78
CA LEU A 339 -3.98 23.28 -17.50
C LEU A 339 -2.50 22.91 -17.68
N VAL A 340 -2.20 22.00 -18.61
CA VAL A 340 -0.83 21.62 -18.99
C VAL A 340 -0.07 22.81 -19.59
N GLU A 341 -0.69 23.55 -20.52
CA GLU A 341 -0.12 24.76 -21.12
C GLU A 341 0.17 25.82 -20.07
N ALA A 342 -0.77 26.08 -19.16
CA ALA A 342 -0.60 27.05 -18.08
C ALA A 342 0.51 26.64 -17.09
N ARG A 343 0.65 25.34 -16.80
CA ARG A 343 1.74 24.80 -15.96
C ARG A 343 3.10 25.09 -16.59
N ALA A 344 3.25 24.82 -17.89
CA ALA A 344 4.48 25.07 -18.62
C ALA A 344 4.80 26.57 -18.70
N ALA A 345 3.81 27.40 -19.01
CA ALA A 345 3.97 28.87 -19.03
C ALA A 345 4.36 29.45 -17.66
N SER A 346 4.02 28.75 -16.57
CA SER A 346 4.34 29.15 -15.20
C SER A 346 5.63 28.52 -14.66
N GLY A 347 6.32 27.67 -15.43
CA GLY A 347 7.55 26.97 -15.01
C GLY A 347 7.34 25.97 -13.87
N ARG A 348 6.15 25.36 -13.78
CA ARG A 348 5.71 24.49 -12.67
C ARG A 348 5.78 23.00 -12.96
N GLU A 349 6.42 22.59 -14.05
CA GLU A 349 6.54 21.19 -14.48
C GLU A 349 7.24 20.30 -13.43
N HIS A 350 8.07 20.88 -12.57
CA HIS A 350 8.82 20.17 -11.54
C HIS A 350 8.06 20.02 -10.21
N ASN A 351 6.93 20.71 -10.01
CA ASN A 351 6.25 20.77 -8.72
C ASN A 351 4.71 20.75 -8.77
N LEU A 352 4.11 20.55 -9.95
CA LEU A 352 2.67 20.40 -10.13
C LEU A 352 2.39 19.20 -11.04
N VAL A 353 1.88 18.12 -10.45
CA VAL A 353 1.49 16.91 -11.17
C VAL A 353 0.06 17.06 -11.71
N LEU A 354 -0.12 16.77 -12.99
CA LEU A 354 -1.41 16.82 -13.66
C LEU A 354 -1.82 15.40 -14.07
N SER A 355 -2.98 14.96 -13.63
CA SER A 355 -3.50 13.63 -13.93
C SER A 355 -4.95 13.63 -14.39
N VAL A 356 -5.34 12.55 -15.03
CA VAL A 356 -6.75 12.24 -15.33
C VAL A 356 -7.16 10.93 -14.65
N GLY A 357 -8.38 10.90 -14.11
CA GLY A 357 -8.94 9.77 -13.40
C GLY A 357 -9.85 8.90 -14.27
N PHE A 358 -9.76 7.58 -14.10
CA PHE A 358 -10.62 6.61 -14.76
C PHE A 358 -11.06 5.51 -13.78
N THR A 359 -12.31 5.55 -13.32
CA THR A 359 -12.89 4.44 -12.56
C THR A 359 -13.25 3.30 -13.50
N LEU A 360 -12.63 2.15 -13.28
CA LEU A 360 -12.75 0.95 -14.10
C LEU A 360 -14.07 0.25 -13.80
N MET A 361 -14.93 0.18 -14.81
CA MET A 361 -16.25 -0.42 -14.76
C MET A 361 -16.42 -1.38 -15.94
N ARG A 362 -17.31 -2.37 -15.79
CA ARG A 362 -17.70 -3.29 -16.87
C ARG A 362 -18.12 -2.55 -18.14
N SER A 363 -18.89 -1.48 -17.97
CA SER A 363 -19.42 -0.66 -19.07
C SER A 363 -18.37 0.17 -19.80
N ASN A 364 -17.26 0.59 -19.17
CA ASN A 364 -16.30 1.53 -19.78
C ASN A 364 -14.90 0.96 -20.04
N ILE A 365 -14.53 -0.19 -19.47
CA ILE A 365 -13.14 -0.71 -19.53
C ILE A 365 -12.59 -0.84 -20.96
N HIS A 366 -13.47 -1.12 -21.92
CA HIS A 366 -13.12 -1.26 -23.34
C HIS A 366 -12.62 0.05 -23.98
N GLU A 367 -12.94 1.21 -23.39
CA GLU A 367 -12.49 2.52 -23.85
C GLU A 367 -11.11 2.92 -23.31
N LEU A 368 -10.54 2.17 -22.36
CA LEU A 368 -9.30 2.57 -21.69
C LEU A 368 -8.12 2.80 -22.66
N PRO A 369 -7.89 2.00 -23.72
CA PRO A 369 -6.86 2.32 -24.71
C PRO A 369 -7.07 3.69 -25.38
N LEU A 370 -8.30 3.99 -25.83
CA LEU A 370 -8.62 5.31 -26.41
C LEU A 370 -8.47 6.43 -25.36
N PHE A 371 -8.81 6.15 -24.10
CA PHE A 371 -8.60 7.09 -23.00
C PHE A 371 -7.12 7.44 -22.82
N VAL A 372 -6.24 6.43 -22.90
CA VAL A 372 -4.77 6.62 -22.84
C VAL A 372 -4.29 7.52 -23.98
N GLU A 373 -4.78 7.32 -25.21
CA GLU A 373 -4.45 8.20 -26.34
C GLU A 373 -4.88 9.64 -26.11
N ARG A 374 -6.11 9.85 -25.61
CA ARG A 374 -6.65 11.18 -25.34
C ARG A 374 -5.90 11.88 -24.21
N ALA A 375 -5.54 11.15 -23.16
CA ALA A 375 -4.73 11.66 -22.05
C ALA A 375 -3.33 12.07 -22.52
N ALA A 376 -2.65 11.20 -23.28
CA ALA A 376 -1.34 11.51 -23.86
C ALA A 376 -1.41 12.74 -24.78
N ARG A 377 -2.45 12.85 -25.61
CA ARG A 377 -2.67 14.04 -26.47
C ARG A 377 -2.89 15.33 -25.66
N ALA A 378 -3.56 15.24 -24.52
CA ALA A 378 -3.75 16.39 -23.64
C ALA A 378 -2.45 16.79 -22.90
N GLY A 379 -1.42 15.94 -22.89
CA GLY A 379 -0.11 16.23 -22.30
C GLY A 379 -0.05 16.11 -20.77
N VAL A 380 -0.99 15.37 -20.16
CA VAL A 380 -0.99 15.11 -18.70
C VAL A 380 0.12 14.13 -18.34
N ASP A 381 0.60 14.18 -17.09
CA ASP A 381 1.73 13.34 -16.66
C ASP A 381 1.30 11.88 -16.44
N SER A 382 0.07 11.70 -15.93
CA SER A 382 -0.39 10.38 -15.54
C SER A 382 -1.89 10.16 -15.65
N ILE A 383 -2.25 8.88 -15.72
CA ILE A 383 -3.60 8.36 -15.67
C ILE A 383 -3.73 7.56 -14.38
N GLY A 384 -4.64 7.97 -13.50
CA GLY A 384 -5.00 7.24 -12.29
C GLY A 384 -6.24 6.40 -12.53
N CYS A 385 -6.09 5.09 -12.63
CA CYS A 385 -7.22 4.17 -12.66
C CYS A 385 -7.52 3.65 -11.25
N ARG A 386 -8.80 3.49 -10.95
CA ARG A 386 -9.27 2.83 -9.73
C ARG A 386 -10.33 1.81 -10.08
N HIS A 387 -10.31 0.66 -9.44
CA HIS A 387 -11.44 -0.25 -9.57
C HIS A 387 -12.70 0.36 -8.94
N LEU A 388 -13.86 0.05 -9.53
CA LEU A 388 -15.14 0.44 -8.96
C LEU A 388 -15.30 -0.14 -7.54
N GLU A 389 -15.46 0.74 -6.56
CA GLU A 389 -15.92 0.32 -5.24
C GLU A 389 -17.45 0.18 -5.26
N VAL A 390 -17.93 -0.93 -4.72
CA VAL A 390 -19.35 -1.21 -4.71
C VAL A 390 -19.95 -0.75 -3.38
N TYR A 391 -20.79 0.28 -3.44
CA TYR A 391 -21.50 0.82 -2.28
C TYR A 391 -22.97 0.38 -2.19
N HIS A 392 -23.52 -0.22 -3.24
CA HIS A 392 -24.88 -0.74 -3.23
C HIS A 392 -25.06 -1.82 -4.30
N ALA A 393 -26.04 -2.71 -4.10
CA ALA A 393 -26.23 -3.90 -4.93
C ALA A 393 -26.18 -3.64 -6.45
N PRO A 394 -26.84 -2.61 -7.03
CA PRO A 394 -26.74 -2.36 -8.47
C PRO A 394 -25.33 -2.08 -9.03
N MET A 395 -24.38 -1.60 -8.22
CA MET A 395 -23.00 -1.36 -8.68
C MET A 395 -22.20 -2.66 -8.82
N GLN A 396 -22.63 -3.78 -8.24
CA GLN A 396 -21.97 -5.08 -8.40
C GLN A 396 -21.90 -5.50 -9.87
N GLU A 397 -22.93 -5.16 -10.64
CA GLU A 397 -23.01 -5.41 -12.08
C GLU A 397 -22.02 -4.57 -12.89
N GLU A 398 -21.36 -3.58 -12.30
CA GLU A 398 -20.32 -2.81 -12.96
C GLU A 398 -18.91 -3.19 -12.49
N SER A 399 -18.79 -4.06 -11.48
CA SER A 399 -17.49 -4.51 -10.98
C SER A 399 -16.81 -5.49 -11.95
N LEU A 400 -15.51 -5.28 -12.16
CA LEU A 400 -14.63 -6.14 -12.95
C LEU A 400 -14.05 -7.32 -12.15
N VAL A 401 -14.32 -7.41 -10.84
CA VAL A 401 -13.81 -8.50 -10.00
C VAL A 401 -14.28 -9.89 -10.46
N HIS A 402 -15.39 -9.94 -11.20
CA HIS A 402 -15.96 -11.15 -11.80
C HIS A 402 -15.51 -11.37 -13.26
N GLU A 403 -14.71 -10.48 -13.83
CA GLU A 403 -14.20 -10.55 -15.21
C GLU A 403 -12.67 -10.38 -15.25
N PRO A 404 -11.91 -11.22 -14.52
CA PRO A 404 -10.47 -11.02 -14.36
C PRO A 404 -9.69 -11.11 -15.67
N GLU A 405 -10.08 -12.03 -16.57
CA GLU A 405 -9.46 -12.17 -17.89
C GLU A 405 -9.64 -10.91 -18.75
N ARG A 406 -10.84 -10.32 -18.72
CA ARG A 406 -11.15 -9.10 -19.47
C ARG A 406 -10.33 -7.93 -18.97
N PHE A 407 -10.29 -7.71 -17.65
CA PHE A 407 -9.46 -6.66 -17.07
C PHE A 407 -7.97 -6.89 -17.38
N ASN A 408 -7.46 -8.10 -17.18
CA ASN A 408 -6.04 -8.41 -17.41
C ASN A 408 -5.63 -8.19 -18.87
N ALA A 409 -6.50 -8.55 -19.83
CA ALA A 409 -6.27 -8.30 -21.24
C ALA A 409 -6.18 -6.79 -21.54
N VAL A 410 -7.19 -6.01 -21.13
CA VAL A 410 -7.20 -4.56 -21.35
C VAL A 410 -6.03 -3.88 -20.63
N ARG A 411 -5.71 -4.29 -19.40
CA ARG A 411 -4.60 -3.76 -18.62
C ARG A 411 -3.28 -3.90 -19.36
N ARG A 412 -2.97 -5.09 -19.90
CA ARG A 412 -1.74 -5.35 -20.65
C ARG A 412 -1.65 -4.43 -21.86
N ASP A 413 -2.73 -4.32 -22.63
CA ASP A 413 -2.75 -3.55 -23.87
C ASP A 413 -2.66 -2.03 -23.57
N ALA A 414 -3.34 -1.54 -22.53
CA ALA A 414 -3.28 -0.16 -22.07
C ALA A 414 -1.89 0.22 -21.53
N LEU A 415 -1.22 -0.67 -20.77
CA LEU A 415 0.15 -0.44 -20.29
C LEU A 415 1.16 -0.36 -21.43
N ALA A 416 1.04 -1.25 -22.43
CA ALA A 416 1.89 -1.20 -23.61
C ALA A 416 1.71 0.12 -24.39
N LEU A 417 0.47 0.54 -24.58
CA LEU A 417 0.14 1.79 -25.26
C LEU A 417 0.63 3.02 -24.47
N ALA A 418 0.41 3.06 -23.16
CA ALA A 418 0.86 4.14 -22.30
C ALA A 418 2.39 4.29 -22.34
N GLY A 419 3.13 3.17 -22.32
CA GLY A 419 4.58 3.16 -22.48
C GLY A 419 5.04 3.67 -23.84
N ALA A 420 4.34 3.31 -24.92
CA ALA A 420 4.65 3.80 -26.26
C ALA A 420 4.38 5.30 -26.44
N LEU A 421 3.38 5.84 -25.74
CA LEU A 421 3.00 7.25 -25.77
C LEU A 421 3.71 8.12 -24.73
N GLY A 422 4.45 7.51 -23.79
CA GLY A 422 5.19 8.24 -22.76
C GLY A 422 4.31 8.85 -21.65
N VAL A 423 3.12 8.30 -21.40
CA VAL A 423 2.23 8.71 -20.29
C VAL A 423 2.26 7.67 -19.17
N HIS A 424 2.34 8.10 -17.92
CA HIS A 424 2.35 7.16 -16.79
C HIS A 424 0.95 6.61 -16.52
N LEU A 425 0.74 5.30 -16.70
CA LEU A 425 -0.54 4.64 -16.39
C LEU A 425 -0.44 3.90 -15.06
N ASN A 426 -1.19 4.38 -14.08
CA ASN A 426 -1.39 3.68 -12.81
C ASN A 426 -2.72 2.93 -12.83
N ILE A 427 -2.67 1.62 -13.03
CA ILE A 427 -3.84 0.73 -13.17
C ILE A 427 -3.82 -0.45 -12.19
N GLY A 428 -2.95 -0.40 -11.19
CA GLY A 428 -2.75 -1.49 -10.25
C GLY A 428 -2.24 -2.78 -10.90
N ASP A 429 -2.35 -3.90 -10.18
CA ASP A 429 -1.85 -5.20 -10.60
C ASP A 429 -2.88 -5.98 -11.41
N ALA A 430 -2.41 -6.98 -12.16
CA ALA A 430 -3.32 -7.94 -12.78
C ALA A 430 -4.08 -8.72 -11.70
N PHE A 431 -5.35 -9.08 -11.98
CA PHE A 431 -6.04 -10.07 -11.18
C PHE A 431 -5.28 -11.39 -11.23
N GLN A 432 -4.93 -11.94 -10.08
CA GLN A 432 -4.31 -13.26 -9.94
C GLN A 432 -5.35 -14.23 -9.38
N GLU A 433 -5.29 -15.51 -9.78
CA GLU A 433 -5.98 -16.57 -9.06
C GLU A 433 -5.26 -16.80 -7.72
N ARG A 434 -5.67 -16.08 -6.68
CA ARG A 434 -5.17 -16.30 -5.32
C ARG A 434 -6.09 -17.26 -4.56
N PHE A 435 -5.54 -18.38 -4.12
CA PHE A 435 -6.14 -19.22 -3.09
C PHE A 435 -5.64 -18.73 -1.72
N GLY A 436 -6.38 -17.85 -1.05
CA GLY A 436 -6.03 -17.36 0.29
C GLY A 436 -6.36 -15.90 0.54
N SER A 437 -6.26 -15.51 1.81
CA SER A 437 -6.60 -14.19 2.33
C SER A 437 -5.45 -13.17 2.28
N GLY A 438 -5.66 -12.04 1.59
CA GLY A 438 -5.01 -10.74 1.85
C GLY A 438 -3.89 -10.31 0.88
N SER A 439 -3.67 -9.00 0.72
CA SER A 439 -2.29 -8.49 0.68
C SER A 439 -1.70 -8.36 2.09
N LEU A 440 -0.40 -8.11 2.09
CA LEU A 440 0.54 -8.20 3.20
C LEU A 440 0.83 -6.81 3.83
N GLN A 441 0.05 -5.77 3.51
CA GLN A 441 0.34 -4.38 3.89
C GLN A 441 -0.68 -3.83 4.92
N PRO A 442 -0.22 -3.16 6.00
CA PRO A 442 -1.10 -2.63 7.02
C PRO A 442 -1.85 -1.42 6.48
N CYS A 443 -3.06 -1.18 6.97
CA CYS A 443 -3.71 0.10 6.75
C CYS A 443 -3.00 1.18 7.59
N LEU A 444 -2.51 2.24 6.93
CA LEU A 444 -1.88 3.39 7.59
C LEU A 444 -2.80 4.61 7.67
N LEU A 445 -3.98 4.58 7.01
CA LEU A 445 -4.89 5.73 6.94
C LEU A 445 -5.23 6.32 8.32
N PRO A 446 -5.51 5.54 9.38
CA PRO A 446 -5.80 6.09 10.72
C PRO A 446 -4.65 6.84 11.39
N TRP A 447 -3.45 6.85 10.81
CA TRP A 447 -2.29 7.61 11.27
C TRP A 447 -1.88 8.71 10.29
N GLU A 448 -2.25 8.60 9.02
CA GLU A 448 -1.86 9.54 7.98
C GLU A 448 -2.90 10.63 7.73
N SER A 449 -4.19 10.33 7.89
CA SER A 449 -5.23 11.28 7.50
C SER A 449 -6.60 11.06 8.12
N ALA A 450 -7.43 12.10 8.09
CA ALA A 450 -8.85 12.02 8.36
C ALA A 450 -9.64 12.67 7.22
N THR A 451 -10.87 12.20 6.97
CA THR A 451 -11.80 12.87 6.04
C THR A 451 -12.71 13.81 6.82
N VAL A 452 -12.78 15.07 6.41
CA VAL A 452 -13.67 16.08 7.01
C VAL A 452 -14.77 16.44 6.02
N LEU A 453 -16.01 16.15 6.40
CA LEU A 453 -17.20 16.40 5.59
C LEU A 453 -17.85 17.75 5.90
N ALA A 454 -18.63 18.27 4.94
CA ALA A 454 -19.23 19.59 5.02
C ALA A 454 -20.17 19.79 6.23
N ASN A 455 -20.74 18.70 6.77
CA ASN A 455 -21.61 18.74 7.96
C ASN A 455 -20.84 18.62 9.29
N GLY A 456 -19.50 18.61 9.25
CA GLY A 456 -18.64 18.43 10.42
C GLY A 456 -18.32 16.98 10.73
N ASP A 457 -18.90 15.99 10.05
CA ASP A 457 -18.53 14.60 10.28
C ASP A 457 -17.05 14.37 9.95
N VAL A 458 -16.35 13.71 10.88
CA VAL A 458 -14.99 13.23 10.69
C VAL A 458 -15.07 11.74 10.42
N MET A 459 -14.51 11.30 9.29
CA MET A 459 -14.35 9.90 8.95
C MET A 459 -12.90 9.47 9.17
N ALA A 460 -12.71 8.24 9.62
CA ALA A 460 -11.37 7.67 9.81
C ALA A 460 -10.64 7.31 8.50
N CYS A 461 -11.37 7.24 7.38
CA CYS A 461 -10.83 7.03 6.03
C CYS A 461 -11.87 7.44 4.97
N CYS A 462 -11.59 7.16 3.70
CA CYS A 462 -12.48 7.42 2.57
C CYS A 462 -13.65 6.41 2.43
N VAL A 463 -13.70 5.35 3.24
CA VAL A 463 -14.76 4.34 3.15
C VAL A 463 -16.06 4.85 3.78
N PRO A 464 -17.22 4.72 3.11
CA PRO A 464 -18.52 5.05 3.71
C PRO A 464 -18.76 4.31 5.02
N GLY A 465 -19.40 4.98 5.99
CA GLY A 465 -19.69 4.39 7.30
C GLY A 465 -18.53 4.46 8.30
N ALA A 466 -17.33 4.88 7.88
CA ALA A 466 -16.17 5.07 8.75
C ALA A 466 -16.25 6.33 9.64
N LYS A 467 -17.45 6.79 10.02
CA LYS A 467 -17.62 7.98 10.86
C LYS A 467 -17.04 7.71 12.24
N ILE A 468 -16.18 8.60 12.71
CA ILE A 468 -15.47 8.45 13.99
C ILE A 468 -15.70 9.63 14.95
N GLY A 469 -16.16 10.78 14.46
CA GLY A 469 -16.53 11.93 15.28
C GLY A 469 -17.27 13.01 14.50
N ASN A 470 -17.54 14.15 15.15
CA ASN A 470 -18.11 15.33 14.49
C ASN A 470 -17.56 16.64 15.11
N LEU A 471 -17.11 17.56 14.26
CA LEU A 471 -16.50 18.85 14.64
C LEU A 471 -17.47 19.88 15.24
N THR A 472 -18.77 19.59 15.29
CA THR A 472 -19.73 20.39 16.07
C THR A 472 -19.81 19.96 17.53
N GLU A 473 -19.23 18.81 17.86
CA GLU A 473 -19.29 18.20 19.20
C GLU A 473 -17.91 18.20 19.90
N ASP A 474 -16.82 18.09 19.14
CA ASP A 474 -15.44 18.05 19.64
C ASP A 474 -14.46 18.66 18.62
N THR A 475 -13.23 18.92 19.02
CA THR A 475 -12.14 19.36 18.15
C THR A 475 -11.56 18.21 17.32
N LEU A 476 -10.91 18.51 16.20
CA LEU A 476 -10.24 17.51 15.36
C LEU A 476 -9.14 16.78 16.15
N GLU A 477 -8.43 17.48 17.03
CA GLU A 477 -7.42 16.86 17.92
C GLU A 477 -8.07 15.94 18.97
N GLY A 478 -9.18 16.38 19.57
CA GLY A 478 -9.96 15.58 20.53
C GLY A 478 -10.48 14.30 19.90
N ILE A 479 -11.05 14.39 18.69
CA ILE A 479 -11.49 13.22 17.91
C ILE A 479 -10.28 12.33 17.59
N TRP A 480 -9.20 12.89 17.04
CA TRP A 480 -8.02 12.15 16.58
C TRP A 480 -7.28 11.40 17.69
N THR A 481 -7.28 11.93 18.91
CA THR A 481 -6.65 11.33 20.10
C THR A 481 -7.64 10.56 20.99
N GLY A 482 -8.93 10.67 20.68
CA GLY A 482 -10.02 10.06 21.42
C GLY A 482 -10.03 8.53 21.41
N GLU A 483 -10.85 7.96 22.29
CA GLU A 483 -10.98 6.51 22.50
C GLU A 483 -11.28 5.75 21.20
N ARG A 484 -12.19 6.28 20.36
CA ARG A 484 -12.60 5.61 19.12
C ARG A 484 -11.45 5.44 18.13
N TYR A 485 -10.61 6.47 17.99
CA TYR A 485 -9.41 6.40 17.14
C TYR A 485 -8.35 5.47 17.73
N ARG A 486 -8.16 5.46 19.05
CA ARG A 486 -7.24 4.52 19.72
C ARG A 486 -7.67 3.07 19.48
N ARG A 487 -8.95 2.74 19.69
CA ARG A 487 -9.51 1.41 19.41
C ARG A 487 -9.40 1.01 17.94
N LEU A 488 -9.68 1.94 17.01
CA LEU A 488 -9.49 1.69 15.59
C LEU A 488 -8.04 1.31 15.29
N ARG A 489 -7.07 2.08 15.80
CA ARG A 489 -5.63 1.87 15.58
C ARG A 489 -5.14 0.55 16.17
N GLU A 490 -5.68 0.14 17.32
CA GLU A 490 -5.40 -1.16 17.94
C GLU A 490 -5.91 -2.33 17.10
N ARG A 491 -7.12 -2.20 16.53
CA ARG A 491 -7.80 -3.32 15.85
C ARG A 491 -7.51 -3.40 14.35
N VAL A 492 -7.36 -2.28 13.65
CA VAL A 492 -7.37 -2.21 12.18
C VAL A 492 -6.36 -3.16 11.52
N ASN A 493 -5.17 -3.33 12.10
CA ASN A 493 -4.13 -4.21 11.58
C ASN A 493 -3.99 -5.53 12.35
N SER A 494 -4.92 -5.82 13.27
CA SER A 494 -4.97 -7.08 14.00
C SER A 494 -5.64 -8.20 13.18
N SER A 495 -5.62 -9.42 13.74
CA SER A 495 -6.38 -10.57 13.23
C SER A 495 -7.91 -10.40 13.38
N ASN A 496 -8.36 -9.44 14.18
CA ASN A 496 -9.77 -9.12 14.40
C ASN A 496 -10.07 -7.62 14.14
N PRO A 497 -9.95 -7.17 12.87
CA PRO A 497 -10.23 -5.78 12.51
C PRO A 497 -11.72 -5.44 12.69
N PRO A 498 -12.09 -4.15 12.79
CA PRO A 498 -13.49 -3.74 12.70
C PRO A 498 -14.12 -4.27 11.41
N LYS A 499 -15.40 -4.63 11.40
CA LYS A 499 -16.01 -5.29 10.23
C LYS A 499 -15.86 -4.48 8.93
N LEU A 500 -15.99 -3.16 9.04
CA LEU A 500 -15.76 -2.22 7.93
C LEU A 500 -14.33 -2.32 7.38
N CYS A 501 -13.34 -2.48 8.26
CA CYS A 501 -11.95 -2.65 7.86
C CYS A 501 -11.69 -4.05 7.29
N GLY A 502 -12.32 -5.10 7.85
CA GLY A 502 -12.22 -6.47 7.35
C GLY A 502 -12.69 -6.62 5.90
N SER A 503 -13.70 -5.84 5.49
CA SER A 503 -14.23 -5.81 4.13
C SER A 503 -13.60 -4.74 3.22
N CYS A 504 -12.63 -3.97 3.72
CA CYS A 504 -12.01 -2.87 2.97
C CYS A 504 -11.02 -3.39 1.93
N GLN A 505 -11.20 -2.95 0.68
CA GLN A 505 -10.32 -3.32 -0.43
C GLN A 505 -8.94 -2.66 -0.41
N PHE A 506 -8.76 -1.59 0.39
CA PHE A 506 -7.45 -0.91 0.55
C PHE A 506 -6.63 -1.48 1.69
N ARG A 507 -7.31 -2.01 2.71
CA ARG A 507 -6.64 -2.78 3.76
C ARG A 507 -6.16 -4.05 3.09
N ASN A 508 -4.88 -4.36 3.20
CA ASN A 508 -4.33 -5.52 2.54
C ASN A 508 -4.51 -5.44 1.00
N ALA A 509 -4.30 -4.27 0.38
CA ALA A 509 -4.07 -4.13 -1.06
C ALA A 509 -2.56 -4.13 -1.39
N ALA A 510 -2.17 -4.59 -2.58
CA ALA A 510 -0.77 -4.49 -3.02
C ALA A 510 -0.34 -3.04 -3.27
N ASN A 511 -1.30 -2.13 -3.50
CA ASN A 511 -1.07 -0.71 -3.71
C ASN A 511 -2.27 0.13 -3.22
N ARG A 512 -2.06 1.44 -3.07
CA ARG A 512 -3.10 2.42 -2.65
C ARG A 512 -4.21 2.66 -3.69
N TYR A 513 -4.16 1.98 -4.85
CA TYR A 513 -5.09 2.14 -5.96
C TYR A 513 -6.04 0.95 -6.13
N GLY A 514 -6.10 0.08 -5.11
CA GLY A 514 -7.11 -0.97 -5.03
C GLY A 514 -6.80 -2.18 -5.91
N GLY A 515 -5.53 -2.61 -6.00
CA GLY A 515 -5.23 -3.94 -6.51
C GLY A 515 -6.02 -5.00 -5.74
N HIS A 516 -7.02 -5.60 -6.39
CA HIS A 516 -8.02 -6.52 -5.81
C HIS A 516 -7.44 -7.92 -5.47
N ASN A 517 -6.45 -7.95 -4.59
CA ASN A 517 -6.06 -9.17 -3.89
C ASN A 517 -6.78 -9.30 -2.52
N SER A 518 -7.73 -8.40 -2.24
CA SER A 518 -8.56 -8.42 -1.03
C SER A 518 -9.86 -9.22 -1.26
N LEU A 519 -9.84 -10.48 -0.82
CA LEU A 519 -10.90 -11.36 -0.28
C LEU A 519 -12.42 -11.12 -0.46
N HIS A 520 -12.91 -9.92 -0.71
CA HIS A 520 -14.34 -9.64 -0.77
C HIS A 520 -14.76 -9.35 -2.22
N ARG A 521 -14.95 -10.44 -2.98
CA ARG A 521 -15.62 -10.42 -4.30
C ARG A 521 -17.05 -9.85 -4.23
N GLU A 522 -17.61 -9.71 -3.03
CA GLU A 522 -18.96 -9.20 -2.78
C GLU A 522 -19.01 -7.69 -2.46
N GLY A 523 -17.90 -6.96 -2.62
CA GLY A 523 -17.85 -5.51 -2.41
C GLY A 523 -17.77 -5.07 -0.94
N VAL A 524 -17.70 -3.75 -0.72
CA VAL A 524 -17.72 -3.16 0.64
C VAL A 524 -19.18 -3.15 1.09
N VAL A 525 -19.54 -4.01 2.05
CA VAL A 525 -20.86 -3.93 2.68
C VAL A 525 -20.96 -2.55 3.35
N THR A 526 -22.04 -1.80 3.10
CA THR A 526 -22.33 -0.52 3.77
C THR A 526 -22.59 -0.74 5.25
N GLN A 527 -21.52 -0.97 6.00
CA GLN A 527 -21.53 -1.14 7.44
C GLN A 527 -20.93 0.12 8.06
N SER A 528 -21.48 0.57 9.18
CA SER A 528 -20.77 1.50 10.05
C SER A 528 -19.64 0.77 10.77
N PHE A 529 -18.77 1.51 11.45
CA PHE A 529 -17.98 0.89 12.51
C PHE A 529 -18.90 0.17 13.52
N ASP A 530 -18.37 -0.91 14.09
CA ASP A 530 -19.02 -1.65 15.15
C ASP A 530 -19.27 -0.73 16.37
N ASP A 531 -20.33 -0.97 17.14
CA ASP A 531 -20.69 -0.13 18.31
C ASP A 531 -19.61 -0.15 19.41
N ASP A 532 -18.73 -1.17 19.40
CA ASP A 532 -17.64 -1.33 20.36
C ASP A 532 -16.39 -0.50 20.02
N LEU A 533 -16.46 0.30 18.94
CA LEU A 533 -15.44 1.21 18.44
C LEU A 533 -15.76 2.66 18.79
#